data_AF-A0A090AHE3-F1
#
_entry.id   AF-A0A090AHE3-F1
#
_cell.length_a   1.000
_cell.length_b   1.000
_cell.length_c   1.000
_cell.angle_alpha   90.00
_cell.angle_beta   90.00
_cell.angle_gamma   90.00
#
_symmetry.space_group_name_H-M   'P 1'
#
loop_
_entity.id
_entity.type
_entity.pdbx_description
1 polymer ?
#
loop_
_entity_poly.entity_id
_entity_poly.type
_entity_poly.pdbx_seq_one_letter_code
_entity_poly.pdbx_strand_id
1 'polypeptide(L)'
;MNDTPKAIQALFHQLLMQRSGEERLIMGCEMFSTSRALIRSSLEGKGLSESEMAVQIFLRTYRNDFPPEVLEKIMERVRAYWKNRQANVAWMKRSATQKKVI
;
A
#
# COMPACT_ATOMS: atom_id res chain seq x y z
N MET A 1 -10.94 -0.03 -19.32
CA MET A 1 -12.39 0.12 -19.08
C MET A 1 -12.97 0.71 -20.36
N ASN A 2 -13.69 -0.09 -21.15
CA ASN A 2 -14.25 0.36 -22.43
C ASN A 2 -15.69 0.90 -22.28
N ASP A 3 -16.23 0.87 -21.06
CA ASP A 3 -17.61 1.27 -20.74
C ASP A 3 -17.76 2.80 -20.61
N THR A 4 -16.67 3.55 -20.70
CA THR A 4 -16.69 5.01 -20.69
C THR A 4 -16.60 5.54 -22.12
N PRO A 5 -17.63 6.25 -22.63
CA PRO A 5 -17.59 6.84 -23.97
C PRO A 5 -16.37 7.76 -24.15
N LYS A 6 -15.78 7.77 -25.36
CA LYS A 6 -14.58 8.56 -25.66
C LYS A 6 -14.72 10.04 -25.32
N ALA A 7 -15.91 10.63 -25.54
CA ALA A 7 -16.19 12.02 -25.19
C ALA A 7 -16.05 12.29 -23.69
N ILE A 8 -16.48 11.35 -22.83
CA ILE A 8 -16.35 11.45 -21.38
C ILE A 8 -14.90 11.30 -20.95
N GLN A 9 -14.14 10.40 -21.58
CA GLN A 9 -12.69 10.28 -21.32
C GLN A 9 -11.94 11.57 -21.66
N ALA A 10 -12.27 12.19 -22.79
CA ALA A 10 -11.69 13.46 -23.21
C ALA A 10 -12.05 14.61 -22.25
N LEU A 11 -13.32 14.71 -21.84
CA LEU A 11 -13.77 15.69 -20.86
C LEU A 11 -13.06 15.51 -19.51
N PHE A 12 -12.98 14.28 -19.01
CA PHE A 12 -12.27 13.97 -17.78
C PHE A 12 -10.79 14.38 -17.86
N HIS A 13 -10.12 14.04 -18.96
CA HIS A 13 -8.73 14.42 -19.18
C HIS A 13 -8.55 15.94 -19.20
N GLN A 14 -9.42 16.67 -19.91
CA GLN A 14 -9.40 18.13 -19.95
C GLN A 14 -9.54 18.74 -18.54
N LEU A 15 -10.53 18.29 -17.76
CA LEU A 15 -10.73 18.76 -16.38
C LEU A 15 -9.55 18.40 -15.45
N LEU A 16 -8.89 17.27 -15.71
CA LEU A 16 -7.69 16.89 -14.97
C LEU A 16 -6.51 17.81 -15.32
N MET A 17 -6.34 18.18 -16.59
CA MET A 17 -5.25 19.07 -17.04
C MET A 17 -5.44 20.53 -16.65
N GLN A 18 -6.65 20.94 -16.25
CA GLN A 18 -6.90 22.26 -15.67
C GLN A 18 -6.38 22.39 -14.23
N ARG A 19 -6.08 21.27 -13.55
CA ARG A 19 -5.47 21.26 -12.21
C ARG A 19 -3.96 21.43 -12.27
N SER A 20 -3.40 21.97 -11.19
CA SER A 20 -1.95 22.08 -11.04
C SER A 20 -1.27 20.70 -10.99
N GLY A 21 0.04 20.66 -11.24
CA GLY A 21 0.80 19.42 -11.09
C GLY A 21 0.75 18.87 -9.66
N GLU A 22 0.77 19.75 -8.67
CA GLU A 22 0.70 19.40 -7.24
C GLU A 22 -0.65 18.79 -6.88
N GLU A 23 -1.76 19.41 -7.31
CA GLU A 23 -3.11 18.89 -7.07
C GLU A 23 -3.27 17.49 -7.66
N ARG A 24 -2.75 17.26 -8.87
CA ARG A 24 -2.78 15.94 -9.50
C ARG A 24 -1.96 14.90 -8.73
N LEU A 25 -0.81 15.30 -8.17
CA LEU A 25 0.00 14.41 -7.33
C LEU A 25 -0.74 14.03 -6.04
N ILE A 26 -1.34 15.01 -5.36
CA ILE A 26 -2.13 14.78 -4.15
C ILE A 26 -3.28 13.81 -4.45
N MET A 27 -4.04 14.06 -5.52
CA MET A 27 -5.12 13.16 -5.94
C MET A 27 -4.62 11.72 -6.14
N GLY A 28 -3.47 11.54 -6.80
CA GLY A 28 -2.86 10.21 -6.98
C GLY A 28 -2.50 9.54 -5.65
N CYS A 29 -1.90 10.29 -4.72
CA CYS A 29 -1.55 9.82 -3.39
C CYS A 29 -2.78 9.43 -2.57
N GLU A 30 -3.85 10.22 -2.62
CA GLU A 30 -5.12 9.97 -1.92
C GLU A 30 -5.83 8.73 -2.48
N MET A 31 -5.88 8.59 -3.81
CA MET A 31 -6.43 7.40 -4.47
C MET A 31 -5.67 6.14 -4.07
N PHE A 32 -4.34 6.19 -4.05
CA PHE A 32 -3.51 5.06 -3.64
C PHE A 32 -3.71 4.71 -2.15
N SER A 33 -3.78 5.72 -1.29
CA SER A 33 -4.04 5.55 0.14
C SER A 33 -5.40 4.90 0.39
N THR A 34 -6.43 5.36 -0.33
CA THR A 34 -7.78 4.81 -0.28
C THR A 34 -7.80 3.35 -0.75
N SER A 35 -7.18 3.05 -1.89
CA SER A 35 -7.07 1.67 -2.40
C SER A 35 -6.41 0.73 -1.39
N ARG A 36 -5.30 1.16 -0.75
CA ARG A 36 -4.64 0.38 0.30
C ARG A 36 -5.52 0.16 1.53
N ALA A 37 -6.30 1.16 1.94
CA ALA A 37 -7.22 1.04 3.07
C ALA A 37 -8.32 0.01 2.77
N LEU A 38 -8.91 0.05 1.58
CA LEU A 38 -9.92 -0.92 1.14
C LEU A 38 -9.36 -2.35 1.07
N ILE A 39 -8.16 -2.52 0.51
CA ILE A 39 -7.50 -3.84 0.48
C ILE A 39 -7.29 -4.35 1.90
N ARG A 40 -6.74 -3.52 2.80
CA ARG A 40 -6.49 -3.92 4.19
C ARG A 40 -7.79 -4.31 4.88
N SER A 41 -8.84 -3.51 4.76
CA SER A 41 -10.15 -3.81 5.35
C SER A 41 -10.71 -5.14 4.83
N SER A 42 -10.57 -5.44 3.53
CA SER A 42 -10.98 -6.74 2.96
C SER A 42 -10.21 -7.97 3.49
N LEU A 43 -9.11 -7.74 4.20
CA LEU A 43 -8.25 -8.76 4.80
C LEU A 43 -8.38 -8.82 6.33
N GLU A 44 -9.01 -7.84 6.95
CA GLU A 44 -9.27 -7.84 8.39
C GLU A 44 -10.13 -9.05 8.77
N GLY A 45 -9.95 -9.54 10.00
CA GLY A 45 -10.62 -10.76 10.49
C GLY A 45 -10.03 -12.08 9.98
N LYS A 46 -9.06 -12.07 9.06
CA LYS A 46 -8.41 -13.30 8.55
C LYS A 46 -7.23 -13.81 9.40
N GLY A 47 -6.98 -13.20 10.57
CA GLY A 47 -5.88 -13.60 11.46
C GLY A 47 -4.48 -13.43 10.89
N LEU A 48 -4.29 -12.57 9.88
CA LEU A 48 -2.99 -12.35 9.26
C LEU A 48 -2.06 -11.58 10.19
N SER A 49 -0.79 -11.98 10.23
CA SER A 49 0.28 -11.15 10.79
C SER A 49 0.49 -9.90 9.92
N GLU A 50 1.09 -8.83 10.44
CA GLU A 50 1.38 -7.63 9.62
C GLU A 50 2.33 -7.92 8.45
N SER A 51 3.25 -8.87 8.59
CA SER A 51 4.12 -9.28 7.47
C SER A 51 3.33 -9.96 6.36
N GLU A 52 2.36 -10.82 6.69
CA GLU A 52 1.49 -11.44 5.67
C GLU A 52 0.46 -10.46 5.12
N MET A 53 -0.06 -9.55 5.95
CA MET A 53 -0.90 -8.44 5.50
C MET A 53 -0.18 -7.62 4.42
N ALA A 54 1.10 -7.29 4.64
CA ALA A 54 1.91 -6.57 3.66
C ALA A 54 2.10 -7.37 2.35
N VAL A 55 2.36 -8.67 2.44
CA VAL A 55 2.43 -9.56 1.26
C VAL A 55 1.11 -9.58 0.49
N GLN A 56 -0.02 -9.70 1.18
CA GLN A 56 -1.33 -9.73 0.54
C GLN A 56 -1.71 -8.40 -0.11
N ILE A 57 -1.32 -7.27 0.48
CA ILE A 57 -1.43 -5.96 -0.16
C ILE A 57 -0.57 -5.92 -1.43
N PHE A 58 0.70 -6.33 -1.36
CA PHE A 58 1.58 -6.38 -2.53
C PHE A 58 1.01 -7.23 -3.66
N LEU A 59 0.55 -8.44 -3.37
CA LEU A 59 -0.04 -9.34 -4.36
C LEU A 59 -1.31 -8.76 -5.00
N ARG A 60 -2.18 -8.09 -4.23
CA ARG A 60 -3.37 -7.46 -4.83
C ARG A 60 -3.05 -6.30 -5.74
N THR A 61 -1.94 -5.61 -5.49
CA THR A 61 -1.53 -4.47 -6.31
C THR A 61 -0.72 -4.88 -7.53
N TYR A 62 0.16 -5.88 -7.42
CA TYR A 62 1.22 -6.14 -8.40
C TYR A 62 1.37 -7.60 -8.85
N ARG A 63 0.46 -8.52 -8.48
CA ARG A 63 0.60 -9.94 -8.84
C ARG A 63 0.84 -10.18 -10.33
N ASN A 64 0.21 -9.39 -11.20
CA ASN A 64 0.27 -9.62 -12.64
C ASN A 64 1.42 -8.87 -13.33
N ASP A 65 2.20 -8.11 -12.56
CA ASP A 65 3.27 -7.25 -13.09
C ASP A 65 4.63 -7.96 -13.10
N PHE A 66 4.71 -9.13 -12.46
CA PHE A 66 5.95 -9.89 -12.31
C PHE A 66 5.74 -11.38 -12.57
N PRO A 67 6.77 -12.08 -13.09
CA PRO A 67 6.73 -13.53 -13.21
C PRO A 67 6.83 -14.20 -11.83
N PRO A 68 6.37 -15.47 -11.69
CA PRO A 68 6.25 -16.15 -10.40
C PRO A 68 7.53 -16.17 -9.56
N GLU A 69 8.69 -16.39 -10.20
CA GLU A 69 9.99 -16.46 -9.53
C GLU A 69 10.45 -15.10 -8.97
N VAL A 70 10.01 -13.99 -9.56
CA VAL A 70 10.28 -12.65 -9.04
C VAL A 70 9.31 -12.32 -7.91
N LEU A 71 8.04 -12.71 -8.03
CA LEU A 71 7.06 -12.55 -6.97
C LEU A 71 7.51 -13.21 -5.67
N GLU A 72 7.99 -14.46 -5.72
CA GLU A 72 8.43 -15.17 -4.51
C GLU A 72 9.56 -14.41 -3.79
N LYS A 73 10.57 -13.96 -4.54
CA LYS A 73 11.68 -13.16 -4.00
C LYS A 73 11.19 -11.86 -3.36
N ILE A 74 10.25 -11.17 -3.99
CA ILE A 74 9.69 -9.93 -3.44
C ILE A 74 8.90 -10.23 -2.17
N MET A 75 8.07 -11.27 -2.16
CA MET A 75 7.29 -11.65 -0.98
C MET A 75 8.18 -12.01 0.21
N GLU A 76 9.24 -12.78 0.00
CA GLU A 76 10.23 -13.09 1.04
C GLU A 76 10.87 -11.82 1.61
N ARG A 77 11.28 -10.89 0.73
CA ARG A 77 11.86 -9.60 1.15
C ARG A 77 10.87 -8.74 1.91
N VAL A 78 9.62 -8.66 1.48
CA VAL A 78 8.54 -7.94 2.17
C VAL A 78 8.34 -8.53 3.57
N ARG A 79 8.21 -9.85 3.69
CA ARG A 79 8.06 -10.52 5.00
C ARG A 79 9.22 -10.18 5.94
N ALA A 80 10.46 -10.31 5.45
CA ALA A 80 11.64 -10.03 6.25
C ALA A 80 11.70 -8.57 6.71
N TYR A 81 11.43 -7.62 5.82
CA TYR A 81 11.39 -6.19 6.16
C TYR A 81 10.38 -5.91 7.27
N TRP A 82 9.16 -6.45 7.16
CA TRP A 82 8.10 -6.18 8.13
C TRP A 82 8.38 -6.83 9.49
N LYS A 83 8.93 -8.05 9.52
CA LYS A 83 9.37 -8.68 10.78
C LYS A 83 10.42 -7.82 11.48
N ASN A 84 11.42 -7.33 10.74
CA ASN A 84 12.48 -6.46 11.29
C ASN A 84 11.92 -5.12 11.78
N ARG A 85 11.01 -4.51 11.01
CA ARG A 85 10.36 -3.27 11.39
C ARG A 85 9.56 -3.41 12.68
N GLN A 86 8.79 -4.50 12.84
CA GLN A 86 8.05 -4.76 14.07
C GLN A 86 8.97 -4.98 15.27
N ALA A 87 10.06 -5.73 15.10
CA ALA A 87 11.06 -5.93 16.14
C ALA A 87 11.68 -4.60 16.59
N ASN A 88 12.02 -3.71 15.65
CA ASN A 88 12.57 -2.39 15.92
C ASN A 88 11.57 -1.49 16.68
N VAL A 89 10.31 -1.46 16.25
CA VAL A 89 9.27 -0.69 16.96
C VAL A 89 9.06 -1.22 18.37
N ALA A 90 9.04 -2.54 18.55
CA ALA A 90 8.89 -3.17 19.86
C ALA A 90 10.10 -2.90 20.78
N TRP A 91 11.31 -2.85 20.23
CA TRP A 91 12.51 -2.45 20.96
C TRP A 91 12.41 -0.98 21.41
N MET A 92 12.11 -0.05 20.51
CA MET A 92 11.97 1.37 20.82
C MET A 92 10.95 1.65 21.94
N LYS A 93 9.78 0.98 21.89
CA LYS A 93 8.76 1.11 22.93
C LYS A 93 9.26 0.64 24.29
N ARG A 94 9.97 -0.49 24.36
CA ARG A 94 10.53 -1.02 25.62
C ARG A 94 11.59 -0.10 26.22
N SER A 95 12.49 0.42 25.39
CA SER A 95 13.54 1.36 25.84
C SER A 95 12.98 2.71 26.30
N ALA A 96 11.89 3.19 25.69
CA ALA A 96 11.21 4.41 26.12
C ALA A 96 10.50 4.23 27.48
N THR A 97 9.92 3.05 27.74
CA THR A 97 9.27 2.74 29.03
C THR A 97 10.29 2.60 30.16
N GLN A 98 11.45 1.95 29.92
CA GLN A 98 12.50 1.80 30.93
C GLN A 98 13.11 3.13 31.38
N LYS A 99 13.18 4.14 30.50
CA LYS A 99 13.68 5.49 30.85
C LYS A 99 12.70 6.34 31.67
N LYS A 100 11.43 5.96 31.78
CA LYS A 100 10.40 6.70 32.55
C LYS A 100 10.26 6.23 34.01
N VAL A 101 10.96 5.17 34.41
CA VAL A 101 10.86 4.55 35.75
C VAL A 101 12.08 4.90 36.61
N ILE A 102 12.91 5.87 36.19
CA ILE A 102 14.08 6.38 36.91
C ILE A 102 13.89 7.86 37.17
#